data_AF-A0A1J3JG31-F1
#
_entry.id   AF-A0A1J3JG31-F1
#
_cell.length_a   1.000
_cell.length_b   1.000
_cell.length_c   1.000
_cell.angle_alpha   90.00
_cell.angle_beta   90.00
_cell.angle_gamma   90.00
#
_symmetry.space_group_name_H-M   'P 1'
#
loop_
_entity.id
_entity.type
_entity.pdbx_description
1 polymer ?
#
loop_
_entity_poly.entity_id
_entity_poly.type
_entity_poly.pdbx_seq_one_letter_code
_entity_poly.pdbx_strand_id
1 'polypeptide(L)'
;MYVTRRLSEYQRNRSELKQPAPEGPNSGVLIIQDEESRPTCCFGSCYEPGLKGLPFPQNAKLTVNYTITVNNVTIAYRDPVVFIPVLDQPLSSNRYYAIKRSGKHSGEASANAKEE
;
A
#
# COMPACT_ATOMS: atom_id res chain seq x y z
N MET A 1 -11.11 -6.34 -14.44
CA MET A 1 -10.52 -5.08 -14.99
C MET A 1 -10.17 -4.14 -13.84
N TYR A 2 -9.10 -3.35 -13.93
CA TYR A 2 -8.77 -2.37 -12.88
C TYR A 2 -9.42 -1.02 -13.15
N VAL A 3 -9.98 -0.40 -12.09
CA VAL A 3 -10.37 1.01 -12.08
C VAL A 3 -9.39 1.80 -11.23
N THR A 4 -9.04 3.01 -11.68
CA THR A 4 -8.15 3.90 -10.93
C THR A 4 -8.95 4.88 -10.08
N ARG A 5 -8.55 5.06 -8.82
CA ARG A 5 -9.15 6.00 -7.85
C ARG A 5 -8.06 6.85 -7.21
N ARG A 6 -8.41 8.07 -6.79
CA ARG A 6 -7.43 8.99 -6.19
C ARG A 6 -7.32 8.74 -4.70
N LEU A 7 -6.12 8.85 -4.14
CA LEU A 7 -5.92 8.66 -2.71
C LEU A 7 -6.62 9.75 -1.89
N SER A 8 -6.68 10.99 -2.39
CA SER A 8 -7.38 12.10 -1.73
C SER A 8 -8.88 11.85 -1.55
N GLU A 9 -9.54 11.13 -2.47
CA GLU A 9 -10.96 10.75 -2.38
C GLU A 9 -11.23 9.95 -1.10
N TYR A 10 -10.39 8.96 -0.81
CA TYR A 10 -10.50 8.10 0.37
C TYR A 10 -10.07 8.80 1.67
N GLN A 11 -9.13 9.74 1.59
CA GLN A 11 -8.71 10.55 2.74
C GLN A 11 -9.82 11.50 3.19
N ARG A 12 -10.52 12.13 2.24
CA ARG A 12 -11.67 13.01 2.50
C ARG A 12 -12.90 12.24 2.96
N ASN A 13 -13.19 11.09 2.35
CA ASN A 13 -14.34 10.27 2.69
C ASN A 13 -13.94 8.82 2.94
N ARG A 14 -13.67 8.50 4.21
CA ARG A 14 -13.32 7.14 4.64
C ARG A 14 -14.40 6.10 4.36
N SER A 15 -15.66 6.49 4.24
CA SER A 15 -16.76 5.57 3.96
C SER A 15 -16.66 4.94 2.57
N GLU A 16 -16.00 5.59 1.62
CA GLU A 16 -15.73 5.07 0.27
C GLU A 16 -14.91 3.77 0.30
N LEU A 17 -14.12 3.53 1.37
CA LEU A 17 -13.33 2.30 1.50
C LEU A 17 -14.19 1.05 1.66
N LYS A 18 -15.43 1.19 2.11
CA LYS A 18 -16.38 0.09 2.32
C LYS A 18 -17.15 -0.25 1.05
N GLN A 19 -17.03 0.55 0.00
CA GLN A 19 -17.71 0.25 -1.26
C GLN A 19 -17.26 -1.10 -1.81
N PRO A 20 -18.18 -1.85 -2.43
CA PRO A 20 -17.84 -3.12 -3.04
C PRO A 20 -16.77 -2.92 -4.14
N ALA A 21 -16.02 -3.99 -4.40
CA ALA A 21 -15.11 -4.02 -5.53
C ALA A 21 -15.88 -3.79 -6.86
N PRO A 22 -15.20 -3.30 -7.92
CA PRO A 22 -15.84 -3.08 -9.21
C PRO A 22 -16.45 -4.37 -9.75
N GLU A 23 -17.56 -4.24 -10.46
CA GLU A 23 -18.29 -5.40 -11.00
C GLU A 23 -17.45 -6.22 -12.00
N GLY A 24 -17.76 -7.52 -12.05
CA GLY A 24 -17.13 -8.49 -12.95
C GLY A 24 -15.99 -9.29 -12.30
N PRO A 25 -15.70 -10.49 -12.81
CA PRO A 25 -14.68 -11.37 -12.25
C PRO A 25 -13.27 -10.75 -12.41
N ASN A 26 -12.41 -10.95 -11.42
CA ASN A 26 -11.03 -10.45 -11.44
C ASN A 26 -10.98 -8.93 -11.64
N SER A 27 -11.91 -8.21 -11.04
CA SER A 27 -11.95 -6.75 -11.05
C SER A 27 -11.40 -6.18 -9.74
N GLY A 28 -10.78 -5.01 -9.83
CA GLY A 28 -10.07 -4.43 -8.70
C GLY A 28 -9.87 -2.93 -8.82
N VAL A 29 -9.38 -2.32 -7.74
CA VAL A 29 -9.11 -0.89 -7.67
C VAL A 29 -7.61 -0.66 -7.57
N LEU A 30 -7.08 0.27 -8.36
CA LEU A 30 -5.76 0.86 -8.17
C LEU A 30 -5.91 2.26 -7.61
N ILE A 31 -5.11 2.57 -6.60
CA ILE A 31 -5.06 3.83 -5.90
C ILE A 31 -3.87 4.63 -6.43
N ILE A 32 -4.14 5.83 -6.90
CA ILE A 32 -3.13 6.77 -7.38
C ILE A 32 -3.00 7.90 -6.37
N GLN A 33 -1.79 8.10 -5.87
CA GLN A 33 -1.41 9.29 -5.12
C GLN A 33 -1.43 10.49 -6.06
N ASP A 34 -2.48 11.29 -5.95
CA ASP A 34 -2.63 12.59 -6.58
C ASP A 34 -1.94 13.69 -5.74
N GLU A 35 -1.82 14.88 -6.31
CA GLU A 35 -1.08 15.99 -5.71
C GLU A 35 -1.59 16.38 -4.32
N GLU A 36 -2.91 16.38 -4.12
CA GLU A 36 -3.51 16.72 -2.83
C GLU A 36 -3.17 15.71 -1.73
N SER A 37 -3.06 14.44 -2.11
CA SER A 37 -2.74 13.35 -1.18
C SER A 37 -1.25 13.20 -0.87
N ARG A 38 -0.40 14.08 -1.42
CA ARG A 38 1.03 14.05 -1.17
C ARG A 38 1.30 14.36 0.31
N PRO A 39 2.08 13.51 1.01
CA PRO A 39 2.39 13.74 2.40
C PRO A 39 3.31 14.96 2.51
N THR A 40 2.81 16.01 3.17
CA THR A 40 3.59 17.22 3.44
C THR A 40 3.75 17.45 4.93
N CYS A 41 4.92 17.93 5.35
CA CYS A 41 5.20 18.47 6.67
C CYS A 41 5.52 19.97 6.59
N CYS A 42 5.82 20.60 7.73
CA CYS A 42 6.20 22.02 7.81
C CYS A 42 5.19 22.97 7.11
N PHE A 43 3.90 22.85 7.44
CA PHE A 43 2.82 23.65 6.83
C PHE A 43 2.74 23.55 5.29
N GLY A 44 3.05 22.37 4.73
CA GLY A 44 2.96 22.13 3.28
C GLY A 44 4.26 22.38 2.51
N SER A 45 5.32 22.85 3.17
CA SER A 45 6.57 23.26 2.52
C SER A 45 7.59 22.13 2.34
N CYS A 46 7.45 21.03 3.05
CA CYS A 46 8.40 19.91 3.04
C CYS A 46 7.66 18.60 2.76
N TYR A 47 8.33 17.64 2.11
CA TYR A 47 7.76 16.31 1.85
C TYR A 47 7.97 15.40 3.07
N GLU A 48 6.91 14.75 3.53
CA GLU A 48 6.98 13.78 4.62
C GLU A 48 7.15 12.35 4.04
N PRO A 49 8.23 11.63 4.35
CA PRO A 49 8.52 10.35 3.70
C PRO A 49 7.63 9.18 4.16
N GLY A 50 6.77 9.37 5.17
CA GLY A 50 5.90 8.34 5.71
C GLY A 50 4.49 8.39 5.13
N LEU A 51 3.94 7.23 4.76
CA LEU A 51 2.51 7.12 4.44
C LEU A 51 1.68 7.17 5.73
N LYS A 52 0.61 7.97 5.70
CA LYS A 52 -0.37 8.06 6.80
C LYS A 52 -1.59 7.20 6.50
N GLY A 53 -1.53 5.96 6.97
CA GLY A 53 -2.64 5.01 6.93
C GLY A 53 -2.90 4.39 5.55
N LEU A 54 -4.10 3.84 5.40
CA LEU A 54 -4.57 3.11 4.23
C LEU A 54 -5.60 3.94 3.43
N PRO A 55 -5.76 3.69 2.11
CA PRO A 55 -5.14 2.64 1.31
C PRO A 55 -3.74 3.01 0.78
N PHE A 56 -2.94 2.02 0.40
CA PHE A 56 -1.61 2.26 -0.16
C PHE A 56 -1.69 2.61 -1.66
N PRO A 57 -1.01 3.68 -2.13
CA PRO A 57 -0.99 4.06 -3.54
C PRO A 57 0.02 3.23 -4.36
N GLN A 58 -0.36 2.85 -5.58
CA GLN A 58 0.46 2.00 -6.48
C GLN A 58 1.44 2.80 -7.33
N ASN A 59 1.23 4.11 -7.52
CA ASN A 59 2.18 4.99 -8.23
C ASN A 59 3.28 5.56 -7.32
N ALA A 60 3.34 5.17 -6.05
CA ALA A 60 4.35 5.63 -5.10
C ALA A 60 5.49 4.60 -4.92
N LYS A 61 6.69 5.10 -4.57
CA LYS A 61 7.82 4.25 -4.19
C LYS A 61 7.75 3.94 -2.70
N LEU A 62 7.19 2.78 -2.36
CA LEU A 62 7.02 2.36 -0.97
C LEU A 62 8.13 1.41 -0.53
N THR A 63 8.55 1.57 0.72
CA THR A 63 9.54 0.72 1.38
C THR A 63 9.00 0.33 2.74
N VAL A 64 8.94 -0.96 3.02
CA VAL A 64 8.66 -1.49 4.36
C VAL A 64 9.96 -1.50 5.14
N ASN A 65 9.99 -0.80 6.26
CA ASN A 65 11.11 -0.80 7.19
C ASN A 65 10.72 -1.64 8.41
N TYR A 66 11.53 -2.62 8.77
CA TYR A 66 11.31 -3.44 9.96
C TYR A 66 12.64 -3.82 10.60
N THR A 67 12.63 -4.12 11.90
CA THR A 67 13.83 -4.56 12.63
C THR A 67 13.61 -5.94 13.19
N ILE A 68 14.60 -6.80 13.06
CA ILE A 68 14.63 -8.11 13.72
C ILE A 68 15.77 -8.07 14.73
N THR A 69 15.47 -8.47 15.97
CA THR A 69 16.47 -8.62 17.03
C THR A 69 16.70 -10.10 17.29
N VAL A 70 17.94 -10.55 17.11
CA VAL A 70 18.38 -11.93 17.40
C VAL A 70 19.64 -11.86 18.24
N ASN A 71 19.66 -12.56 19.38
CA ASN A 71 20.82 -12.61 20.29
C ASN A 71 21.38 -11.22 20.66
N ASN A 72 20.50 -10.28 21.04
CA ASN A 72 20.84 -8.88 21.34
C ASN A 72 21.43 -8.06 20.18
N VAL A 73 21.47 -8.61 18.97
CA VAL A 73 21.83 -7.88 17.75
C VAL A 73 20.55 -7.47 17.04
N THR A 74 20.37 -6.17 16.82
CA THR A 74 19.23 -5.63 16.06
C THR A 74 19.67 -5.31 14.64
N ILE A 75 19.00 -5.92 13.66
CA ILE A 75 19.24 -5.69 12.24
C ILE A 75 18.02 -4.99 11.65
N ALA A 76 18.27 -3.87 10.97
CA ALA A 76 17.24 -3.13 10.24
C ALA A 76 17.18 -3.60 8.79
N TYR A 77 15.98 -3.92 8.33
CA TYR A 77 15.67 -4.31 6.96
C TYR A 77 14.83 -3.25 6.27
N ARG A 78 15.01 -3.15 4.95
CA ARG A 78 14.30 -2.22 4.08
C ARG A 78 13.91 -2.95 2.80
N ASP A 79 12.62 -3.20 2.65
CA ASP A 79 12.07 -3.93 1.51
C ASP A 79 11.26 -3.00 0.62
N PRO A 80 11.76 -2.65 -0.58
CA PRO A 80 10.99 -1.91 -1.58
C PRO A 80 9.87 -2.78 -2.13
N VAL A 81 8.62 -2.34 -1.97
CA VAL A 81 7.43 -3.14 -2.30
C VAL A 81 6.37 -2.33 -3.06
N VAL A 82 5.60 -3.01 -3.90
CA VAL A 82 4.28 -2.54 -4.37
C VAL A 82 3.23 -3.33 -3.62
N PHE A 83 2.25 -2.63 -3.06
CA PHE A 83 1.05 -3.25 -2.52
C PHE A 83 -0.03 -3.20 -3.59
N ILE A 84 -0.63 -4.34 -3.94
CA ILE A 84 -1.78 -4.40 -4.87
C ILE A 84 -2.99 -4.88 -4.06
N PRO A 85 -4.11 -4.13 -4.02
CA PRO A 85 -5.31 -4.59 -3.33
C PRO A 85 -5.79 -5.93 -3.89
N VAL A 86 -6.23 -6.81 -3.00
CA VAL A 86 -6.80 -8.10 -3.41
C VAL A 86 -8.07 -7.86 -4.23
N LEU A 87 -8.22 -8.63 -5.31
CA LEU A 87 -9.38 -8.57 -6.21
C LEU A 87 -10.66 -8.97 -5.47
N ASP A 88 -11.80 -8.49 -5.97
CA ASP A 88 -13.14 -8.85 -5.47
C ASP A 88 -13.37 -8.56 -3.98
N GLN A 89 -12.53 -7.72 -3.36
CA GLN A 89 -12.66 -7.30 -1.96
C GLN A 89 -12.70 -5.78 -1.83
N PRO A 90 -13.47 -5.25 -0.85
CA PRO A 90 -13.46 -3.82 -0.57
C PRO A 90 -12.10 -3.39 -0.01
N LEU A 91 -11.70 -2.14 -0.23
CA LEU A 91 -10.43 -1.61 0.29
C LEU A 91 -10.38 -1.60 1.81
N SER A 92 -11.53 -1.55 2.48
CA SER A 92 -11.64 -1.67 3.94
C SER A 92 -11.21 -3.03 4.49
N SER A 93 -11.08 -4.07 3.65
CA SER A 93 -10.52 -5.36 4.05
C SER A 93 -9.04 -5.24 4.44
N ASN A 94 -8.36 -4.19 3.96
CA ASN A 94 -6.93 -3.96 4.16
C ASN A 94 -6.04 -5.15 3.73
N ARG A 95 -6.50 -5.96 2.77
CA ARG A 95 -5.76 -7.09 2.22
C ARG A 95 -5.04 -6.68 0.92
N TYR A 96 -3.75 -6.98 0.85
CA TYR A 96 -2.89 -6.63 -0.28
C TYR A 96 -1.96 -7.78 -0.64
N TYR A 97 -1.69 -7.96 -1.92
CA TYR A 97 -0.50 -8.65 -2.39
C TYR A 97 0.70 -7.71 -2.23
N ALA A 98 1.72 -8.16 -1.52
CA ALA A 98 2.98 -7.44 -1.38
C ALA A 98 3.99 -8.01 -2.40
N ILE A 99 4.36 -7.20 -3.40
CA ILE A 99 5.28 -7.59 -4.47
C ILE A 99 6.61 -6.87 -4.28
N LYS A 100 7.71 -7.61 -4.24
CA LYS A 100 9.06 -7.01 -4.15
C LYS A 100 9.39 -6.28 -5.45
N ARG A 101 9.87 -5.04 -5.31
CA ARG A 101 10.17 -4.17 -6.47
C ARG A 101 11.58 -4.26 -6.99
N SER A 102 12.50 -4.74 -6.16
CA SER A 102 13.93 -4.69 -6.44
C SER A 102 14.68 -5.72 -5.62
N GLY A 103 15.93 -5.97 -6.02
CA GLY A 103 16.79 -6.97 -5.40
C GLY A 103 16.60 -8.34 -6.03
N LYS A 104 17.19 -9.36 -5.40
CA LYS A 104 17.23 -10.73 -5.92
C LYS A 104 15.85 -11.33 -6.21
N HIS A 105 14.87 -10.95 -5.40
CA HIS A 105 13.51 -11.49 -5.42
C HIS A 105 12.51 -10.53 -6.07
N SER A 106 12.98 -9.67 -6.98
CA SER A 106 12.12 -8.71 -7.68
C SER A 106 11.00 -9.41 -8.46
N GLY A 107 9.77 -8.91 -8.33
CA GLY A 107 8.58 -9.47 -8.96
C GLY A 107 7.92 -10.61 -8.16
N GLU A 108 8.56 -11.14 -7.13
CA GLU A 108 7.96 -12.16 -6.27
C GLU A 108 6.92 -11.54 -5.34
N ALA A 109 5.81 -12.27 -5.15
CA ALA A 109 4.78 -11.94 -4.18
C ALA A 109 5.07 -12.66 -2.85
N SER A 110 5.00 -11.94 -1.74
CA SER A 110 5.11 -12.52 -0.41
C SER A 110 3.82 -13.25 -0.02
N ALA A 111 3.94 -14.48 0.45
CA ALA A 111 2.85 -15.20 1.11
C ALA A 111 2.80 -14.85 2.61
N ASN A 112 1.61 -14.93 3.21
CA ASN A 112 1.48 -14.82 4.66
C ASN A 112 2.14 -16.05 5.30
N ALA A 113 2.96 -15.83 6.33
CA ALA A 113 3.65 -16.91 7.04
C ALA A 113 2.75 -17.62 8.07
N LYS A 114 1.57 -17.09 8.37
CA LYS A 114 0.57 -17.73 9.24
C LYS A 114 -0.53 -18.39 8.41
N GLU A 115 -0.82 -19.65 8.71
CA GLU A 115 -2.11 -20.28 8.38
C GLU A 115 -3.21 -19.57 9.19
N GLU A 116 -4.36 -19.34 8.55
CA GLU A 116 -5.53 -18.66 9.15
C GLU A 116 -6.28 -19.59 10.11
#